data_AF-A0A843MEL5-F1
#
_entry.id   AF-A0A843MEL5-F1
#
_cell.length_a   1.000
_cell.length_b   1.000
_cell.length_c   1.000
_cell.angle_alpha   90.00
_cell.angle_beta   90.00
_cell.angle_gamma   90.00
#
_symmetry.space_group_name_H-M   'P 1'
#
loop_
_entity.id
_entity.type
_entity.pdbx_description
1 polymer ?
#
loop_
_entity_poly.entity_id
_entity_poly.type
_entity_poly.pdbx_seq_one_letter_code
_entity_poly.pdbx_strand_id
1 'polypeptide(L)'
;MNRHPATEEFFENVRTAGFFARLFSWKKIQASADRAYQELQQSIADTERAADEAAEEAKARETRYAAFSVDAERRVREAADKAAENANECARTRELLAAESVRLAAEKERAADAASANAVLGHENESLKTALQEIKTELSVTAEKLAAEKERVSDAASANEALGRENENLQRTLQGIRTELSVTAEKLAAEKERVTEAVSAKEALGRENENLQSTLQGIRTELSVTAEKLAAERTGHEETKSAYEELVKSSSELQSSLAETREKLSAAEGAAFNEREKYDELKADADKMSQELTEVKKQLAAEESVKEQRNSEYEQKITTLNTLIDQMNEDHERAEQRVRDEIEAHNAELATSWQRHEKEVEDTLRVIAKRYCITRCEKGEYPYQGTPDNVFYIGGMYTVFDAKSPKNPEDLANFPKYLMEQAEKMIKYCKNENVRKDAFLVIPGSAADAVETFVYPLADYTVYVITLDAVLPILQMLKTLEAYDFAEQLSPEDRDKLCKYIGKLSHTAKRKVQIDTYLSQEFVSVLREASALPEEFAKEIERYEQQSKLNTPPEKRAKLIAIEDISSDVEQVERDILGWSRVEEHGVS
;
A
#
# COMPACT_ATOMS: atom_id res chain seq x y z
N MET A 1 -36.00 51.12 35.04
CA MET A 1 -37.23 51.92 35.23
C MET A 1 -36.90 53.02 36.22
N ASN A 2 -36.43 54.18 35.75
CA ASN A 2 -36.35 55.36 36.57
C ASN A 2 -37.78 55.84 36.76
N ARG A 3 -38.34 55.67 37.96
CA ARG A 3 -39.58 56.35 38.30
C ARG A 3 -39.24 57.83 38.40
N HIS A 4 -40.04 58.68 37.77
CA HIS A 4 -39.91 60.14 37.82
C HIS A 4 -40.88 60.68 38.87
N PRO A 5 -40.52 60.62 40.17
CA PRO A 5 -41.43 60.92 41.27
C PRO A 5 -42.03 62.34 41.18
N ALA A 6 -41.31 63.33 40.66
CA ALA A 6 -41.84 64.68 40.53
C ALA A 6 -42.89 64.78 39.40
N THR A 7 -42.73 64.01 38.32
CA THR A 7 -43.77 63.92 37.28
C THR A 7 -45.03 63.20 37.77
N GLU A 8 -44.89 62.10 38.52
CA GLU A 8 -46.03 61.40 39.13
C GLU A 8 -46.77 62.30 40.13
N GLU A 9 -46.02 63.02 40.98
CA GLU A 9 -46.57 63.98 41.94
C GLU A 9 -47.31 65.12 41.23
N PHE A 10 -46.82 65.62 40.10
CA PHE A 10 -47.50 66.64 39.31
C PHE A 10 -48.84 66.13 38.75
N PHE A 11 -48.86 64.96 38.10
CA PHE A 11 -50.10 64.41 37.52
C PHE A 11 -51.14 64.07 38.58
N GLU A 12 -50.73 63.55 39.74
CA GLU A 12 -51.63 63.32 40.87
C GLU A 12 -52.20 64.63 41.44
N ASN A 13 -51.38 65.68 41.58
CA ASN A 13 -51.85 67.00 42.02
C ASN A 13 -52.86 67.63 41.05
N VAL A 14 -52.69 67.44 39.74
CA VAL A 14 -53.64 67.92 38.72
C VAL A 14 -54.93 67.10 38.73
N ARG A 15 -54.82 65.79 38.90
CA ARG A 15 -55.96 64.85 38.93
C ARG A 15 -56.86 65.05 40.14
N THR A 16 -56.27 65.30 41.31
CA THR A 16 -56.98 65.46 42.59
C THR A 16 -57.45 66.89 42.86
N ALA A 17 -57.01 67.88 42.07
CA ALA A 17 -57.42 69.27 42.24
C ALA A 17 -58.92 69.47 41.89
N GLY A 18 -59.74 69.79 42.91
CA GLY A 18 -61.13 70.20 42.74
C GLY A 18 -61.31 71.64 42.20
N PHE A 19 -62.57 72.05 41.95
CA PHE A 19 -62.91 73.33 41.30
C PHE A 19 -62.24 74.56 41.94
N PHE A 20 -62.26 74.69 43.27
CA PHE A 20 -61.64 75.83 43.97
C PHE A 20 -60.11 75.77 44.00
N ALA A 21 -59.51 74.58 44.04
CA ALA A 21 -58.06 74.42 43.97
C ALA A 21 -57.52 74.81 42.59
N ARG A 22 -58.28 74.51 41.53
CA ARG A 22 -57.96 74.95 40.16
C ARG A 22 -58.09 76.47 39.98
N LEU A 23 -59.07 77.11 40.65
CA LEU A 23 -59.25 78.57 40.57
C LEU A 23 -58.23 79.38 41.38
N PHE A 24 -57.82 78.91 42.57
CA PHE A 24 -57.06 79.73 43.53
C PHE A 24 -55.65 79.20 43.89
N SER A 25 -55.30 77.97 43.52
CA SER A 25 -54.00 77.34 43.87
C SER A 25 -53.06 77.15 42.68
N TRP A 26 -53.27 77.89 41.59
CA TRP A 26 -52.52 77.75 40.33
C TRP A 26 -50.99 77.86 40.49
N LYS A 27 -50.50 78.74 41.39
CA LYS A 27 -49.07 78.88 41.67
C LYS A 27 -48.41 77.59 42.19
N LYS A 28 -49.14 76.76 42.94
CA LYS A 28 -48.61 75.48 43.46
C LYS A 28 -48.53 74.42 42.36
N ILE A 29 -49.51 74.40 41.47
CA ILE A 29 -49.52 73.51 40.29
C ILE A 29 -48.38 73.88 39.35
N GLN A 30 -48.15 75.17 39.11
CA GLN A 30 -47.03 75.66 38.31
C GLN A 30 -45.66 75.26 38.88
N ALA A 31 -45.45 75.45 40.19
CA ALA A 31 -44.18 75.04 40.84
C ALA A 31 -43.96 73.52 40.88
N SER A 32 -45.03 72.73 40.78
CA SER A 32 -44.95 71.26 40.63
C SER A 32 -44.62 70.88 39.18
N ALA A 33 -45.22 71.56 38.20
CA ALA A 33 -44.90 71.40 36.78
C ALA A 33 -43.44 71.73 36.47
N ASP A 34 -42.91 72.83 37.01
CA ASP A 34 -41.52 73.24 36.78
C ASP A 34 -40.52 72.21 37.34
N ARG A 35 -40.81 71.61 38.50
CA ARG A 35 -39.99 70.52 39.08
C ARG A 35 -40.05 69.24 38.24
N ALA A 36 -41.25 68.86 37.80
CA ALA A 36 -41.44 67.72 36.90
C ALA A 36 -40.70 67.91 35.56
N TYR A 37 -40.71 69.13 35.02
CA TYR A 37 -40.01 69.47 33.78
C TYR A 37 -38.48 69.41 33.94
N GLN A 38 -37.94 69.92 35.06
CA GLN A 38 -36.50 69.83 35.35
C GLN A 38 -36.02 68.39 35.54
N GLU A 39 -36.79 67.56 36.24
CA GLU A 39 -36.48 66.14 36.42
C GLU A 39 -36.47 65.39 35.07
N LEU A 40 -37.43 65.71 34.19
CA LEU A 40 -37.48 65.13 32.85
C LEU A 40 -36.29 65.58 31.98
N GLN A 41 -35.93 66.86 32.01
CA GLN A 41 -34.75 67.37 31.29
C GLN A 41 -33.46 66.70 31.76
N GLN A 42 -33.31 66.50 33.07
CA GLN A 42 -32.14 65.84 33.63
C GLN A 42 -32.07 64.36 33.24
N SER A 43 -33.22 63.66 33.26
CA SER A 43 -33.32 62.28 32.77
C SER A 43 -32.91 62.16 31.30
N ILE A 44 -33.39 63.08 30.45
CA ILE A 44 -33.03 63.10 29.02
C ILE A 44 -31.52 63.27 28.87
N ALA A 45 -30.90 64.23 29.55
CA ALA A 45 -29.46 64.47 29.50
C ALA A 45 -28.65 63.25 30.00
N ASP A 46 -29.11 62.57 31.05
CA ASP A 46 -28.46 61.35 31.56
C ASP A 46 -28.60 60.17 30.57
N THR A 47 -29.75 60.05 29.88
CA THR A 47 -29.92 59.04 28.83
C THR A 47 -29.10 59.31 27.59
N GLU A 48 -28.94 60.57 27.18
CA GLU A 48 -28.06 60.95 26.06
C GLU A 48 -26.61 60.63 26.39
N ARG A 49 -26.16 60.95 27.61
CA ARG A 49 -24.79 60.62 28.06
C ARG A 49 -24.52 59.12 28.10
N ALA A 50 -25.48 58.33 28.57
CA ALA A 50 -25.38 56.87 28.58
C ALA A 50 -25.38 56.28 27.16
N ALA A 51 -26.11 56.89 26.22
CA ALA A 51 -26.10 56.50 24.82
C ALA A 51 -24.75 56.79 24.16
N ASP A 52 -24.14 57.95 24.43
CA ASP A 52 -22.81 58.31 23.94
C ASP A 52 -21.72 57.38 24.49
N GLU A 53 -21.77 57.05 25.79
CA GLU A 53 -20.84 56.09 26.41
C GLU A 53 -20.99 54.68 25.81
N ALA A 54 -22.23 54.23 25.57
CA ALA A 54 -22.49 52.94 24.93
C ALA A 54 -22.02 52.91 23.46
N ALA A 55 -22.13 54.03 22.73
CA ALA A 55 -21.66 54.15 21.36
C ALA A 55 -20.13 54.07 21.26
N GLU A 56 -19.42 54.76 22.16
CA GLU A 56 -17.95 54.67 22.24
C GLU A 56 -17.48 53.26 22.65
N GLU A 57 -18.17 52.60 23.58
CA GLU A 57 -17.85 51.22 23.94
C GLU A 57 -18.09 50.23 22.78
N ALA A 58 -19.18 50.42 22.02
CA ALA A 58 -19.47 49.62 20.83
C ALA A 58 -18.36 49.77 19.76
N LYS A 59 -17.91 51.01 19.51
CA LYS A 59 -16.81 51.32 18.58
C LYS A 59 -15.47 50.73 19.04
N ALA A 60 -15.21 50.73 20.34
CA ALA A 60 -14.03 50.10 20.92
C ALA A 60 -14.08 48.56 20.78
N ARG A 61 -15.26 47.94 20.94
CA ARG A 61 -15.46 46.50 20.71
C ARG A 61 -15.24 46.14 19.24
N GLU A 62 -15.81 46.90 18.31
CA GLU A 62 -15.63 46.70 16.87
C GLU A 62 -14.15 46.75 16.47
N THR A 63 -13.41 47.74 16.99
CA THR A 63 -11.96 47.85 16.75
C THR A 63 -11.19 46.64 17.29
N ARG A 64 -11.57 46.10 18.46
CA ARG A 64 -10.96 44.87 19.01
C ARG A 64 -11.27 43.64 18.17
N TYR A 65 -12.51 43.50 17.68
CA TYR A 65 -12.87 42.39 16.80
C TYR A 65 -12.13 42.45 15.47
N ALA A 66 -11.99 43.64 14.88
CA ALA A 66 -11.20 43.83 13.66
C ALA A 66 -9.73 43.41 13.88
N ALA A 67 -9.11 43.85 14.99
CA ALA A 67 -7.73 43.47 15.31
C ALA A 67 -7.58 41.95 15.54
N PHE A 68 -8.55 41.31 16.21
CA PHE A 68 -8.56 39.86 16.41
C PHE A 68 -8.74 39.09 15.10
N SER A 69 -9.60 39.57 14.20
CA SER A 69 -9.81 38.96 12.87
C SER A 69 -8.52 38.96 12.04
N VAL A 70 -7.80 40.08 12.02
CA VAL A 70 -6.51 40.20 11.31
C VAL A 70 -5.44 39.27 11.91
N ASP A 71 -5.39 39.15 13.23
CA ASP A 71 -4.48 38.21 13.89
C ASP A 71 -4.82 36.74 13.57
N ALA A 72 -6.11 36.40 13.59
CA ALA A 72 -6.58 35.06 13.24
C ALA A 72 -6.24 34.69 11.79
N GLU A 73 -6.47 35.60 10.84
CA GLU A 73 -6.10 35.41 9.43
C GLU A 73 -4.59 35.22 9.25
N ARG A 74 -3.77 35.98 9.99
CA ARG A 74 -2.31 35.81 9.98
C ARG A 74 -1.91 34.42 10.46
N ARG A 75 -2.48 33.93 11.56
CA ARG A 75 -2.16 32.61 12.11
C ARG A 75 -2.59 31.48 11.18
N VAL A 76 -3.71 31.62 10.49
CA VAL A 76 -4.15 30.67 9.46
C VAL A 76 -3.17 30.64 8.29
N ARG A 77 -2.71 31.81 7.82
CA ARG A 77 -1.73 31.90 6.73
C ARG A 77 -0.38 31.28 7.12
N GLU A 78 0.13 31.57 8.31
CA GLU A 78 1.35 30.96 8.84
C GLU A 78 1.24 29.42 8.99
N ALA A 79 0.08 28.92 9.40
CA ALA A 79 -0.17 27.48 9.48
C ALA A 79 -0.22 26.82 8.09
N ALA A 80 -0.80 27.50 7.10
CA ALA A 80 -0.82 27.04 5.72
C ALA A 80 0.59 26.99 5.10
N ASP A 81 1.41 28.00 5.33
CA ASP A 81 2.79 28.04 4.84
C ASP A 81 3.64 26.90 5.43
N LYS A 82 3.50 26.65 6.74
CA LYS A 82 4.16 25.50 7.41
C LYS A 82 3.68 24.15 6.86
N ALA A 83 2.38 24.02 6.58
CA ALA A 83 1.84 22.79 6.01
C ALA A 83 2.40 22.55 4.59
N ALA A 84 2.57 23.60 3.79
CA ALA A 84 3.18 23.52 2.46
C ALA A 84 4.68 23.15 2.54
N GLU A 85 5.42 23.70 3.49
CA GLU A 85 6.83 23.36 3.73
C GLU A 85 6.98 21.88 4.10
N ASN A 86 6.17 21.38 5.06
CA ASN A 86 6.15 19.97 5.44
C ASN A 86 5.78 19.04 4.26
N ALA A 87 4.83 19.45 3.42
CA ALA A 87 4.43 18.68 2.24
C ALA A 87 5.58 18.55 1.22
N ASN A 88 6.33 19.63 1.01
CA ASN A 88 7.51 19.62 0.15
C ASN A 88 8.64 18.74 0.72
N GLU A 89 8.86 18.76 2.03
CA GLU A 89 9.83 17.89 2.68
C GLU A 89 9.43 16.40 2.58
N CYS A 90 8.14 16.08 2.74
CA CYS A 90 7.60 14.74 2.48
C CYS A 90 7.76 14.31 1.01
N ALA A 91 7.62 15.22 0.05
CA ALA A 91 7.84 14.90 -1.36
C ALA A 91 9.32 14.59 -1.62
N ARG A 92 10.24 15.39 -1.08
CA ARG A 92 11.69 15.19 -1.23
C ARG A 92 12.17 13.89 -0.59
N THR A 93 11.65 13.52 0.57
CA THR A 93 11.97 12.25 1.22
C THR A 93 11.46 11.05 0.44
N ARG A 94 10.27 11.15 -0.18
CA ARG A 94 9.76 10.12 -1.10
C ARG A 94 10.64 9.94 -2.33
N GLU A 95 11.12 11.02 -2.93
CA GLU A 95 12.06 10.95 -4.06
C GLU A 95 13.39 10.29 -3.67
N LEU A 96 13.93 10.61 -2.48
CA LEU A 96 15.15 9.97 -1.97
C LEU A 96 14.95 8.47 -1.71
N LEU A 97 13.82 8.08 -1.10
CA LEU A 97 13.47 6.67 -0.89
C LEU A 97 13.30 5.91 -2.22
N ALA A 98 12.66 6.54 -3.21
CA ALA A 98 12.54 5.97 -4.54
C ALA A 98 13.92 5.76 -5.19
N ALA A 99 14.81 6.75 -5.13
CA ALA A 99 16.18 6.63 -5.64
C ALA A 99 16.98 5.53 -4.91
N GLU A 100 16.83 5.41 -3.59
CA GLU A 100 17.49 4.38 -2.79
C GLU A 100 16.98 2.97 -3.12
N SER A 101 15.66 2.81 -3.33
CA SER A 101 15.08 1.53 -3.77
C SER A 101 15.61 1.08 -5.13
N VAL A 102 15.79 2.00 -6.08
CA VAL A 102 16.40 1.72 -7.38
C VAL A 102 17.86 1.31 -7.22
N ARG A 103 18.62 2.00 -6.33
CA ARG A 103 20.01 1.63 -6.04
C ARG A 103 20.12 0.24 -5.44
N LEU A 104 19.23 -0.09 -4.50
CA LEU A 104 19.20 -1.40 -3.83
C LEU A 104 18.82 -2.52 -4.81
N ALA A 105 17.93 -2.24 -5.76
CA ALA A 105 17.61 -3.18 -6.85
C ALA A 105 18.83 -3.45 -7.73
N ALA A 106 19.57 -2.40 -8.12
CA ALA A 106 20.81 -2.54 -8.91
C ALA A 106 21.92 -3.28 -8.13
N GLU A 107 22.03 -3.08 -6.82
CA GLU A 107 22.97 -3.84 -5.97
C GLU A 107 22.58 -5.32 -5.87
N LYS A 108 21.28 -5.64 -5.78
CA LYS A 108 20.80 -7.03 -5.79
C LYS A 108 21.11 -7.73 -7.12
N GLU A 109 20.93 -7.04 -8.23
CA GLU A 109 21.27 -7.56 -9.57
C GLU A 109 22.77 -7.85 -9.67
N ARG A 110 23.63 -6.90 -9.26
CA ARG A 110 25.09 -7.12 -9.18
C ARG A 110 25.48 -8.27 -8.26
N ALA A 111 24.79 -8.44 -7.14
CA ALA A 111 25.03 -9.54 -6.22
C ALA A 111 24.62 -10.89 -6.85
N ALA A 112 23.54 -10.93 -7.63
CA ALA A 112 23.14 -12.12 -8.38
C ALA A 112 24.15 -12.46 -9.49
N ASP A 113 24.65 -11.45 -10.22
CA ASP A 113 25.71 -11.63 -11.21
C ASP A 113 27.00 -12.15 -10.59
N ALA A 114 27.41 -11.57 -9.44
CA ALA A 114 28.58 -12.02 -8.69
C ALA A 114 28.41 -13.46 -8.15
N ALA A 115 27.20 -13.84 -7.72
CA ALA A 115 26.90 -15.20 -7.30
C ALA A 115 26.99 -16.19 -8.48
N SER A 116 26.50 -15.80 -9.66
CA SER A 116 26.64 -16.59 -10.89
C SER A 116 28.11 -16.76 -11.28
N ALA A 117 28.90 -15.68 -11.26
CA ALA A 117 30.33 -15.73 -11.53
C ALA A 117 31.08 -16.62 -10.52
N ASN A 118 30.74 -16.55 -9.23
CA ASN A 118 31.31 -17.43 -8.21
C ASN A 118 30.93 -18.90 -8.42
N ALA A 119 29.73 -19.21 -8.92
CA ALA A 119 29.34 -20.56 -9.26
C ALA A 119 30.18 -21.11 -10.44
N VAL A 120 30.44 -20.27 -11.46
CA VAL A 120 31.33 -20.62 -12.58
C VAL A 120 32.76 -20.87 -12.08
N LEU A 121 33.31 -19.97 -11.26
CA LEU A 121 34.65 -20.14 -10.66
C LEU A 121 34.72 -21.38 -9.74
N GLY A 122 33.63 -21.72 -9.06
CA GLY A 122 33.52 -22.96 -8.28
C GLY A 122 33.63 -24.19 -9.18
N HIS A 123 32.93 -24.18 -10.31
CA HIS A 123 32.97 -25.27 -11.28
C HIS A 123 34.34 -25.40 -11.98
N GLU A 124 35.00 -24.27 -12.27
CA GLU A 124 36.37 -24.24 -12.78
C GLU A 124 37.37 -24.77 -11.74
N ASN A 125 37.22 -24.41 -10.46
CA ASN A 125 38.08 -24.93 -9.39
C ASN A 125 37.93 -26.45 -9.21
N GLU A 126 36.72 -26.99 -9.30
CA GLU A 126 36.51 -28.44 -9.25
C GLU A 126 37.08 -29.15 -10.48
N SER A 127 36.94 -28.55 -11.67
CA SER A 127 37.61 -29.05 -12.88
C SER A 127 39.14 -29.05 -12.73
N LEU A 128 39.72 -27.97 -12.20
CA LEU A 128 41.15 -27.87 -11.94
C LEU A 128 41.63 -28.86 -10.88
N LYS A 129 40.86 -29.09 -9.80
CA LYS A 129 41.17 -30.14 -8.82
C LYS A 129 41.20 -31.53 -9.45
N THR A 130 40.25 -31.81 -10.34
CA THR A 130 40.17 -33.09 -11.07
C THR A 130 41.40 -33.27 -11.96
N ALA A 131 41.75 -32.24 -12.75
CA ALA A 131 42.96 -32.26 -13.58
C ALA A 131 44.25 -32.38 -12.74
N LEU A 132 44.31 -31.77 -11.55
CA LEU A 132 45.46 -31.88 -10.65
C LEU A 132 45.58 -33.29 -10.06
N GLN A 133 44.45 -33.95 -9.76
CA GLN A 133 44.45 -35.38 -9.37
C GLN A 133 44.95 -36.27 -10.50
N GLU A 134 44.51 -36.04 -11.74
CA GLU A 134 45.01 -36.77 -12.92
C GLU A 134 46.51 -36.58 -13.13
N ILE A 135 47.01 -35.35 -13.04
CA ILE A 135 48.46 -35.08 -13.14
C ILE A 135 49.20 -35.79 -12.00
N LYS A 136 48.64 -35.82 -10.78
CA LYS A 136 49.25 -36.48 -9.64
C LYS A 136 49.32 -38.00 -9.82
N THR A 137 48.30 -38.63 -10.38
CA THR A 137 48.33 -40.08 -10.69
C THR A 137 49.33 -40.37 -11.79
N GLU A 138 49.40 -39.57 -12.85
CA GLU A 138 50.43 -39.67 -13.88
C GLU A 138 51.85 -39.52 -13.30
N LEU A 139 52.04 -38.62 -12.34
CA LEU A 139 53.32 -38.42 -11.68
C LEU A 139 53.72 -39.61 -10.78
N SER A 140 52.74 -40.27 -10.15
CA SER A 140 52.97 -41.52 -9.40
C SER A 140 53.41 -42.65 -10.33
N VAL A 141 52.69 -42.85 -11.43
CA VAL A 141 53.00 -43.88 -12.43
C VAL A 141 54.38 -43.65 -13.05
N THR A 142 54.75 -42.40 -13.32
CA THR A 142 56.10 -42.08 -13.82
C THR A 142 57.19 -42.27 -12.77
N ALA A 143 56.92 -41.98 -11.49
CA ALA A 143 57.83 -42.26 -10.38
C ALA A 143 58.06 -43.77 -10.18
N GLU A 144 57.01 -44.58 -10.27
CA GLU A 144 57.09 -46.05 -10.23
C GLU A 144 57.90 -46.61 -11.40
N LYS A 145 57.65 -46.13 -12.62
CA LYS A 145 58.45 -46.49 -13.80
C LYS A 145 59.93 -46.12 -13.61
N LEU A 146 60.22 -44.96 -13.03
CA LEU A 146 61.59 -44.53 -12.74
C LEU A 146 62.25 -45.38 -11.64
N ALA A 147 61.48 -45.83 -10.63
CA ALA A 147 61.95 -46.72 -9.59
C ALA A 147 62.29 -48.12 -10.15
N ALA A 148 61.41 -48.67 -10.98
CA ALA A 148 61.63 -49.93 -11.69
C ALA A 148 62.88 -49.85 -12.59
N GLU A 149 63.08 -48.72 -13.28
CA GLU A 149 64.26 -48.52 -14.12
C GLU A 149 65.55 -48.41 -13.28
N LYS A 150 65.50 -47.77 -12.10
CA LYS A 150 66.63 -47.74 -11.16
C LYS A 150 66.97 -49.13 -10.63
N GLU A 151 65.98 -49.97 -10.37
CA GLU A 151 66.18 -51.36 -9.95
C GLU A 151 66.81 -52.19 -11.08
N ARG A 152 66.32 -52.06 -12.32
CA ARG A 152 66.95 -52.69 -13.50
C ARG A 152 68.40 -52.24 -13.70
N VAL A 153 68.70 -50.97 -13.46
CA VAL A 153 70.08 -50.44 -13.52
C VAL A 153 70.94 -51.00 -12.39
N SER A 154 70.40 -51.18 -11.19
CA SER A 154 71.09 -51.85 -10.07
C SER A 154 71.37 -53.33 -10.37
N ASP A 155 70.40 -54.04 -10.94
CA ASP A 155 70.55 -55.42 -11.37
C ASP A 155 71.58 -55.55 -12.50
N ALA A 156 71.54 -54.63 -13.48
CA ALA A 156 72.55 -54.56 -14.53
C ALA A 156 73.95 -54.25 -13.97
N ALA A 157 74.05 -53.41 -12.92
CA ALA A 157 75.32 -53.12 -12.25
C ALA A 157 75.86 -54.34 -11.50
N SER A 158 75.02 -55.10 -10.79
CA SER A 158 75.43 -56.33 -10.11
C SER A 158 75.81 -57.45 -11.09
N ALA A 159 75.12 -57.55 -12.23
CA ALA A 159 75.49 -58.44 -13.33
C ALA A 159 76.83 -58.04 -13.96
N ASN A 160 77.10 -56.73 -14.13
CA ASN A 160 78.40 -56.25 -14.59
C ASN A 160 79.54 -56.54 -13.59
N GLU A 161 79.24 -56.47 -12.29
CA GLU A 161 80.20 -56.83 -11.25
C GLU A 161 80.47 -58.36 -11.24
N ALA A 162 79.45 -59.19 -11.48
CA ALA A 162 79.59 -60.63 -11.66
C ALA A 162 80.41 -60.99 -12.92
N LEU A 163 80.14 -60.32 -14.05
CA LEU A 163 80.94 -60.45 -15.27
C LEU A 163 82.38 -59.95 -15.04
N GLY A 164 82.59 -58.91 -14.22
CA GLY A 164 83.91 -58.46 -13.79
C GLY A 164 84.67 -59.53 -13.00
N ARG A 165 84.00 -60.19 -12.04
CA ARG A 165 84.57 -61.31 -11.26
C ARG A 165 84.86 -62.53 -12.15
N GLU A 166 84.01 -62.80 -13.13
CA GLU A 166 84.21 -63.87 -14.10
C GLU A 166 85.38 -63.57 -15.04
N ASN A 167 85.53 -62.32 -15.50
CA ASN A 167 86.70 -61.87 -16.27
C ASN A 167 88.00 -61.95 -15.46
N GLU A 168 87.98 -61.60 -14.16
CA GLU A 168 89.12 -61.80 -13.27
C GLU A 168 89.45 -63.29 -13.09
N ASN A 169 88.43 -64.15 -13.00
CA ASN A 169 88.64 -65.61 -12.93
C ASN A 169 89.20 -66.17 -14.24
N LEU A 170 88.72 -65.69 -15.39
CA LEU A 170 89.27 -66.02 -16.70
C LEU A 170 90.70 -65.49 -16.87
N GLN A 171 91.03 -64.34 -16.28
CA GLN A 171 92.41 -63.83 -16.21
C GLN A 171 93.29 -64.70 -15.30
N ARG A 172 92.78 -65.22 -14.17
CA ARG A 172 93.49 -66.17 -13.29
C ARG A 172 93.70 -67.53 -13.97
N THR A 173 92.72 -68.05 -14.71
CA THR A 173 92.89 -69.29 -15.47
C THR A 173 93.81 -69.10 -16.67
N LEU A 174 93.77 -67.96 -17.37
CA LEU A 174 94.78 -67.60 -18.37
C LEU A 174 96.18 -67.45 -17.77
N GLN A 175 96.30 -66.97 -16.53
CA GLN A 175 97.57 -66.92 -15.79
C GLN A 175 98.05 -68.32 -15.39
N GLY A 176 97.14 -69.23 -15.01
CA GLY A 176 97.41 -70.65 -14.75
C GLY A 176 97.88 -71.42 -15.98
N ILE A 177 97.21 -71.22 -17.12
CA ILE A 177 97.61 -71.78 -18.42
C ILE A 177 98.95 -71.18 -18.87
N ARG A 178 99.23 -69.89 -18.59
CA ARG A 178 100.54 -69.26 -18.81
C ARG A 178 101.65 -69.89 -17.97
N THR A 179 101.37 -70.30 -16.74
CA THR A 179 102.36 -70.98 -15.86
C THR A 179 102.58 -72.45 -16.23
N GLU A 180 101.56 -73.15 -16.74
CA GLU A 180 101.70 -74.53 -17.24
C GLU A 180 102.40 -74.59 -18.61
N LEU A 181 102.22 -73.57 -19.46
CA LEU A 181 103.03 -73.36 -20.67
C LEU A 181 104.49 -72.98 -20.37
N SER A 182 104.76 -72.37 -19.20
CA SER A 182 106.13 -72.03 -18.77
C SER A 182 106.90 -73.25 -18.26
N VAL A 183 106.23 -74.26 -17.69
CA VAL A 183 106.86 -75.46 -17.12
C VAL A 183 107.01 -76.60 -18.16
N THR A 184 106.32 -76.50 -19.30
CA THR A 184 106.45 -77.45 -20.43
C THR A 184 107.41 -76.98 -21.54
N ALA A 185 107.99 -75.78 -21.38
CA ALA A 185 109.01 -75.23 -22.28
C ALA A 185 110.47 -75.37 -21.77
N GLU A 186 110.69 -75.86 -20.53
CA GLU A 186 112.03 -76.05 -19.92
C GLU A 186 112.52 -77.50 -19.83
N LYS A 187 111.78 -78.48 -20.40
CA LYS A 187 112.23 -79.89 -20.49
C LYS A 187 112.33 -80.44 -21.91
N LEU A 188 112.27 -79.57 -22.93
CA LEU A 188 112.33 -79.94 -24.36
C LEU A 188 113.50 -79.27 -25.11
N ALA A 189 114.62 -78.99 -24.43
CA ALA A 189 115.80 -78.40 -25.07
C ALA A 189 117.15 -78.77 -24.40
N ALA A 190 117.37 -80.07 -24.14
CA ALA A 190 118.68 -80.74 -23.97
C ALA A 190 118.39 -82.24 -23.73
N GLU A 191 118.75 -83.24 -24.54
CA GLU A 191 119.66 -83.34 -25.66
C GLU A 191 119.18 -84.57 -26.48
N LYS A 192 118.97 -84.39 -27.79
CA LYS A 192 118.99 -85.46 -28.79
C LYS A 192 120.40 -85.46 -29.40
N GLU A 193 121.20 -86.49 -29.17
CA GLU A 193 122.19 -87.04 -30.15
C GLU A 193 122.81 -88.33 -29.59
N ARG A 194 122.27 -89.52 -29.93
CA ARG A 194 122.61 -90.43 -31.05
C ARG A 194 124.01 -91.04 -31.00
N VAL A 195 124.08 -92.37 -30.83
CA VAL A 195 124.82 -93.36 -31.66
C VAL A 195 124.20 -94.75 -31.35
N THR A 196 123.21 -95.21 -32.12
CA THR A 196 123.26 -96.26 -33.18
C THR A 196 123.81 -97.64 -32.77
N GLU A 197 122.86 -98.55 -32.56
CA GLU A 197 122.71 -99.91 -33.11
C GLU A 197 123.92 -100.86 -33.28
N ALA A 198 123.75 -102.00 -32.59
CA ALA A 198 123.97 -103.38 -33.05
C ALA A 198 125.31 -104.08 -32.72
N VAL A 199 125.12 -105.16 -31.94
CA VAL A 199 125.87 -106.43 -31.89
C VAL A 199 126.78 -106.69 -30.67
N SER A 200 126.47 -107.83 -30.05
CA SER A 200 127.32 -108.80 -29.34
C SER A 200 127.39 -108.80 -27.80
N ALA A 201 126.75 -109.84 -27.25
CA ALA A 201 127.39 -110.94 -26.50
C ALA A 201 128.03 -110.69 -25.12
N LYS A 202 127.45 -111.39 -24.14
CA LYS A 202 128.08 -112.49 -23.38
C LYS A 202 128.91 -112.16 -22.12
N GLU A 203 128.28 -112.51 -20.99
CA GLU A 203 128.80 -113.21 -19.79
C GLU A 203 129.98 -112.63 -19.00
N ALA A 204 129.75 -112.46 -17.70
CA ALA A 204 130.52 -113.11 -16.62
C ALA A 204 130.04 -112.57 -15.25
N LEU A 205 129.95 -113.29 -14.14
CA LEU A 205 129.99 -114.71 -13.74
C LEU A 205 130.24 -114.68 -12.21
N GLY A 206 129.83 -115.73 -11.48
CA GLY A 206 130.41 -116.06 -10.17
C GLY A 206 129.41 -116.64 -9.17
N ARG A 207 128.87 -117.84 -9.40
CA ARG A 207 129.32 -119.14 -8.82
C ARG A 207 129.10 -119.21 -7.31
N GLU A 208 128.34 -120.16 -6.78
CA GLU A 208 128.62 -121.61 -6.79
C GLU A 208 127.29 -122.36 -6.57
N ASN A 209 126.71 -123.01 -7.58
CA ASN A 209 127.02 -124.34 -8.13
C ASN A 209 126.65 -125.53 -7.23
N GLU A 210 125.96 -126.48 -7.87
CA GLU A 210 126.03 -127.93 -7.61
C GLU A 210 125.65 -128.47 -6.24
N ASN A 211 124.44 -129.02 -6.16
CA ASN A 211 124.12 -130.43 -5.89
C ASN A 211 122.75 -130.49 -5.18
N LEU A 212 121.67 -131.04 -5.74
CA LEU A 212 121.57 -132.40 -6.27
C LEU A 212 120.40 -132.53 -7.25
N GLN A 213 120.74 -132.80 -8.50
CA GLN A 213 119.90 -133.48 -9.50
C GLN A 213 119.84 -134.99 -9.21
N SER A 214 118.86 -135.53 -8.47
CA SER A 214 118.70 -137.02 -8.50
C SER A 214 117.41 -137.67 -8.05
N THR A 215 116.28 -136.99 -7.84
CA THR A 215 115.06 -137.70 -7.38
C THR A 215 113.82 -137.33 -8.19
N LEU A 216 113.99 -137.54 -9.49
CA LEU A 216 112.92 -138.01 -10.36
C LEU A 216 112.39 -139.37 -9.87
N GLN A 217 111.09 -139.59 -10.13
CA GLN A 217 110.49 -140.89 -10.45
C GLN A 217 109.93 -141.73 -9.28
N GLY A 218 108.71 -141.37 -8.90
CA GLY A 218 107.81 -142.13 -8.04
C GLY A 218 106.88 -141.12 -7.37
N ILE A 219 105.75 -140.74 -7.93
CA ILE A 219 104.54 -141.56 -7.96
C ILE A 219 103.75 -141.14 -9.20
N ARG A 220 103.83 -142.00 -10.21
CA ARG A 220 103.02 -141.95 -11.42
C ARG A 220 101.95 -143.02 -11.19
N THR A 221 100.69 -142.63 -11.32
CA THR A 221 99.43 -143.39 -11.13
C THR A 221 98.81 -143.38 -9.73
N GLU A 222 98.07 -142.31 -9.44
CA GLU A 222 96.66 -142.45 -9.06
C GLU A 222 95.83 -141.57 -10.00
N LEU A 223 95.30 -142.21 -11.03
CA LEU A 223 94.16 -141.73 -11.80
C LEU A 223 92.93 -141.85 -10.89
N SER A 224 92.02 -140.87 -10.90
CA SER A 224 90.55 -141.07 -11.02
C SER A 224 89.74 -140.01 -10.25
N VAL A 225 88.77 -139.42 -10.97
CA VAL A 225 87.55 -138.70 -10.51
C VAL A 225 87.52 -137.15 -10.52
N THR A 226 86.94 -136.67 -11.64
CA THR A 226 85.81 -135.70 -11.79
C THR A 226 86.00 -134.21 -11.51
N ALA A 227 85.25 -133.27 -12.10
CA ALA A 227 84.43 -133.14 -13.30
C ALA A 227 83.76 -131.74 -13.23
N GLU A 228 83.44 -131.15 -14.37
CA GLU A 228 82.25 -130.31 -14.61
C GLU A 228 82.00 -129.01 -13.81
N LYS A 229 82.55 -127.88 -14.31
CA LYS A 229 82.01 -126.51 -14.12
C LYS A 229 82.36 -125.60 -15.31
N LEU A 230 81.80 -125.87 -16.50
CA LEU A 230 82.01 -124.97 -17.65
C LEU A 230 80.80 -124.93 -18.61
N ALA A 231 79.63 -124.52 -18.10
CA ALA A 231 78.40 -124.41 -18.90
C ALA A 231 77.40 -123.31 -18.46
N ALA A 232 77.79 -122.26 -17.72
CA ALA A 232 76.83 -121.28 -17.15
C ALA A 232 77.11 -119.78 -17.37
N GLU A 233 77.97 -119.37 -18.32
CA GLU A 233 78.40 -117.95 -18.45
C GLU A 233 78.02 -117.26 -19.78
N ARG A 234 77.00 -117.73 -20.51
CA ARG A 234 76.63 -117.14 -21.82
C ARG A 234 75.19 -116.64 -21.99
N THR A 235 74.38 -116.59 -20.94
CA THR A 235 72.96 -116.16 -21.04
C THR A 235 72.55 -114.98 -20.14
N GLY A 236 73.45 -114.40 -19.33
CA GLY A 236 73.11 -113.28 -18.42
C GLY A 236 73.43 -111.86 -18.93
N HIS A 237 74.10 -111.72 -20.08
CA HIS A 237 74.65 -110.42 -20.51
C HIS A 237 73.74 -109.62 -21.48
N GLU A 238 72.70 -110.25 -22.05
CA GLU A 238 71.80 -109.61 -23.02
C GLU A 238 70.54 -109.00 -22.34
N GLU A 239 70.05 -109.59 -21.25
CA GLU A 239 68.89 -109.09 -20.49
C GLU A 239 69.23 -107.83 -19.67
N THR A 240 70.47 -107.68 -19.22
CA THR A 240 70.96 -106.53 -18.45
C THR A 240 71.18 -105.26 -19.31
N LYS A 241 71.37 -105.41 -20.61
CA LYS A 241 71.50 -104.27 -21.56
C LYS A 241 70.14 -103.68 -21.95
N SER A 242 69.13 -104.53 -22.15
CA SER A 242 67.75 -104.13 -22.45
C SER A 242 67.11 -103.34 -21.30
N ALA A 243 67.32 -103.76 -20.05
CA ALA A 243 66.79 -103.06 -18.87
C ALA A 243 67.45 -101.69 -18.63
N TYR A 244 68.70 -101.50 -19.04
CA TYR A 244 69.40 -100.21 -18.90
C TYR A 244 68.92 -99.18 -19.95
N GLU A 245 68.61 -99.61 -21.17
CA GLU A 245 68.08 -98.74 -22.23
C GLU A 245 66.63 -98.27 -21.95
N GLU A 246 65.79 -99.11 -21.33
CA GLU A 246 64.45 -98.69 -20.86
C GLU A 246 64.52 -97.70 -19.68
N LEU A 247 65.46 -97.89 -18.75
CA LEU A 247 65.65 -96.99 -17.61
C LEU A 247 66.12 -95.59 -18.05
N VAL A 248 66.97 -95.50 -19.08
CA VAL A 248 67.44 -94.22 -19.65
C VAL A 248 66.30 -93.48 -20.36
N LYS A 249 65.42 -94.19 -21.08
CA LYS A 249 64.21 -93.58 -21.68
C LYS A 249 63.27 -93.02 -20.62
N SER A 250 62.95 -93.82 -19.60
CA SER A 250 62.08 -93.37 -18.50
C SER A 250 62.68 -92.18 -17.73
N SER A 251 64.01 -92.16 -17.55
CA SER A 251 64.70 -91.02 -16.94
C SER A 251 64.61 -89.74 -17.79
N SER A 252 64.71 -89.85 -19.13
CA SER A 252 64.55 -88.71 -20.04
C SER A 252 63.12 -88.16 -20.09
N GLU A 253 62.11 -89.04 -20.03
CA GLU A 253 60.70 -88.66 -19.97
C GLU A 253 60.34 -88.00 -18.63
N LEU A 254 60.91 -88.50 -17.52
CA LEU A 254 60.80 -87.87 -16.21
C LEU A 254 61.49 -86.51 -16.17
N GLN A 255 62.63 -86.32 -16.84
CA GLN A 255 63.29 -85.02 -16.94
C GLN A 255 62.48 -84.00 -17.75
N SER A 256 61.85 -84.43 -18.85
CA SER A 256 61.00 -83.56 -19.67
C SER A 256 59.74 -83.12 -18.92
N SER A 257 59.08 -84.03 -18.22
CA SER A 257 57.91 -83.69 -17.40
C SER A 257 58.26 -82.82 -16.18
N LEU A 258 59.46 -82.98 -15.59
CA LEU A 258 59.99 -82.08 -14.56
C LEU A 258 60.27 -80.67 -15.08
N ALA A 259 60.71 -80.52 -16.32
CA ALA A 259 60.91 -79.22 -16.95
C ALA A 259 59.58 -78.50 -17.19
N GLU A 260 58.58 -79.20 -17.74
CA GLU A 260 57.24 -78.63 -17.97
C GLU A 260 56.52 -78.23 -16.68
N THR A 261 56.67 -79.01 -15.61
CA THR A 261 56.08 -78.68 -14.30
C THR A 261 56.75 -77.48 -13.66
N ARG A 262 58.07 -77.31 -13.84
CA ARG A 262 58.79 -76.10 -13.40
C ARG A 262 58.34 -74.84 -14.12
N GLU A 263 58.15 -74.93 -15.44
CA GLU A 263 57.69 -73.79 -16.24
C GLU A 263 56.27 -73.36 -15.84
N LYS A 264 55.37 -74.33 -15.65
CA LYS A 264 54.01 -74.07 -15.15
C LYS A 264 54.01 -73.49 -13.73
N LEU A 265 54.91 -73.94 -12.86
CA LEU A 265 55.05 -73.41 -11.50
C LEU A 265 55.50 -71.94 -11.52
N SER A 266 56.51 -71.62 -12.33
CA SER A 266 57.00 -70.24 -12.49
C SER A 266 55.92 -69.30 -13.06
N ALA A 267 55.15 -69.76 -14.05
CA ALA A 267 54.04 -69.00 -14.61
C ALA A 267 52.92 -68.78 -13.58
N ALA A 268 52.61 -69.79 -12.75
CA ALA A 268 51.63 -69.67 -11.68
C ALA A 268 52.08 -68.73 -10.55
N GLU A 269 53.37 -68.75 -10.20
CA GLU A 269 53.95 -67.82 -9.21
C GLU A 269 53.90 -66.37 -9.69
N GLY A 270 54.23 -66.11 -10.97
CA GLY A 270 54.10 -64.79 -11.57
C GLY A 270 52.65 -64.29 -11.62
N ALA A 271 51.69 -65.18 -11.92
CA ALA A 271 50.27 -64.84 -11.91
C ALA A 271 49.77 -64.50 -10.49
N ALA A 272 50.16 -65.30 -9.49
CA ALA A 272 49.79 -65.07 -8.09
C ALA A 272 50.37 -63.76 -7.52
N PHE A 273 51.56 -63.37 -7.96
CA PHE A 273 52.17 -62.08 -7.58
C PHE A 273 51.37 -60.89 -8.13
N ASN A 274 51.06 -60.90 -9.44
CA ASN A 274 50.29 -59.84 -10.07
C ASN A 274 48.86 -59.72 -9.51
N GLU A 275 48.26 -60.85 -9.12
CA GLU A 275 46.92 -60.85 -8.52
C GLU A 275 46.94 -60.30 -7.08
N ARG A 276 48.06 -60.48 -6.37
CA ARG A 276 48.28 -59.90 -5.04
C ARG A 276 48.50 -58.39 -5.09
N GLU A 277 49.27 -57.91 -6.05
CA GLU A 277 49.49 -56.48 -6.29
C GLU A 277 48.16 -55.76 -6.57
N LYS A 278 47.34 -56.32 -7.47
CA LYS A 278 45.98 -55.81 -7.74
C LYS A 278 45.08 -55.82 -6.51
N TYR A 279 45.19 -56.84 -5.65
CA TYR A 279 44.42 -56.92 -4.42
C TYR A 279 44.82 -55.81 -3.44
N ASP A 280 46.11 -55.51 -3.33
CA ASP A 280 46.62 -54.45 -2.46
C ASP A 280 46.23 -53.05 -2.97
N GLU A 281 46.24 -52.82 -4.29
CA GLU A 281 45.72 -51.60 -4.93
C GLU A 281 44.22 -51.42 -4.67
N LEU A 282 43.40 -52.43 -4.97
CA LEU A 282 41.96 -52.40 -4.73
C LEU A 282 41.61 -52.18 -3.26
N LYS A 283 42.42 -52.70 -2.35
CA LYS A 283 42.25 -52.50 -0.91
C LYS A 283 42.58 -51.07 -0.49
N ALA A 284 43.66 -50.49 -1.03
CA ALA A 284 44.02 -49.10 -0.77
C ALA A 284 42.93 -48.13 -1.28
N ASP A 285 42.37 -48.39 -2.47
CA ASP A 285 41.26 -47.63 -3.02
C ASP A 285 39.98 -47.78 -2.20
N ALA A 286 39.67 -49.00 -1.72
CA ALA A 286 38.54 -49.24 -0.84
C ALA A 286 38.68 -48.48 0.50
N ASP A 287 39.88 -48.43 1.06
CA ASP A 287 40.16 -47.68 2.29
C ASP A 287 40.04 -46.17 2.07
N LYS A 288 40.54 -45.65 0.94
CA LYS A 288 40.41 -44.23 0.58
C LYS A 288 38.95 -43.84 0.35
N MET A 289 38.21 -44.63 -0.43
CA MET A 289 36.78 -44.42 -0.66
C MET A 289 35.98 -44.48 0.64
N SER A 290 36.33 -45.38 1.56
CA SER A 290 35.70 -45.47 2.88
C SER A 290 35.93 -44.19 3.70
N GLN A 291 37.15 -43.64 3.69
CA GLN A 291 37.48 -42.38 4.36
C GLN A 291 36.70 -41.21 3.76
N GLU A 292 36.63 -41.09 2.44
CA GLU A 292 35.83 -40.06 1.75
C GLU A 292 34.34 -40.19 2.09
N LEU A 293 33.81 -41.41 2.14
CA LEU A 293 32.43 -41.68 2.54
C LEU A 293 32.14 -41.23 3.98
N THR A 294 33.10 -41.41 4.89
CA THR A 294 32.96 -40.92 6.27
C THR A 294 32.99 -39.40 6.37
N GLU A 295 33.83 -38.74 5.58
CA GLU A 295 33.93 -37.27 5.58
C GLU A 295 32.69 -36.62 4.95
N VAL A 296 32.22 -37.14 3.81
CA VAL A 296 30.98 -36.66 3.17
C VAL A 296 29.77 -36.88 4.07
N LYS A 297 29.68 -38.02 4.77
CA LYS A 297 28.62 -38.25 5.76
C LYS A 297 28.67 -37.24 6.91
N LYS A 298 29.86 -36.87 7.36
CA LYS A 298 30.04 -35.87 8.42
C LYS A 298 29.63 -34.47 7.95
N GLN A 299 29.97 -34.10 6.72
CA GLN A 299 29.56 -32.83 6.12
C GLN A 299 28.03 -32.77 5.93
N LEU A 300 27.42 -33.84 5.43
CA LEU A 300 25.96 -33.94 5.28
C LEU A 300 25.24 -33.78 6.64
N ALA A 301 25.71 -34.45 7.68
CA ALA A 301 25.13 -34.34 9.02
C ALA A 301 25.27 -32.91 9.61
N ALA A 302 26.40 -32.24 9.36
CA ALA A 302 26.60 -30.85 9.79
C ALA A 302 25.68 -29.88 9.05
N GLU A 303 25.49 -30.07 7.74
CA GLU A 303 24.66 -29.20 6.92
C GLU A 303 23.16 -29.43 7.18
N GLU A 304 22.73 -30.67 7.41
CA GLU A 304 21.40 -31.00 7.90
C GLU A 304 21.11 -30.32 9.25
N SER A 305 22.06 -30.36 10.19
CA SER A 305 21.91 -29.68 11.49
C SER A 305 21.73 -28.17 11.35
N VAL A 306 22.50 -27.50 10.47
CA VAL A 306 22.37 -26.05 10.23
C VAL A 306 21.06 -25.72 9.51
N LYS A 307 20.59 -26.60 8.63
CA LYS A 307 19.29 -26.45 7.96
C LYS A 307 18.13 -26.61 8.95
N GLU A 308 18.19 -27.58 9.85
CA GLU A 308 17.23 -27.78 10.94
C GLU A 308 17.13 -26.53 11.82
N GLN A 309 18.28 -25.96 12.19
CA GLN A 309 18.34 -24.74 13.02
C GLN A 309 17.72 -23.53 12.31
N ARG A 310 18.04 -23.31 11.02
CA ARG A 310 17.41 -22.25 10.22
C ARG A 310 15.91 -22.43 10.08
N ASN A 311 15.45 -23.66 9.85
CA ASN A 311 14.03 -23.96 9.74
C ASN A 311 13.30 -23.67 11.06
N SER A 312 13.89 -24.05 12.19
CA SER A 312 13.35 -23.73 13.51
C SER A 312 13.26 -22.22 13.76
N GLU A 313 14.28 -21.45 13.37
CA GLU A 313 14.24 -19.99 13.47
C GLU A 313 13.18 -19.35 12.56
N TYR A 314 13.00 -19.88 11.34
CA TYR A 314 11.93 -19.41 10.44
C TYR A 314 10.55 -19.75 10.98
N GLU A 315 10.35 -20.96 11.52
CA GLU A 315 9.10 -21.33 12.17
C GLU A 315 8.80 -20.41 13.36
N GLN A 316 9.79 -20.12 14.21
CA GLN A 316 9.61 -19.17 15.32
C GLN A 316 9.22 -17.78 14.81
N LYS A 317 9.92 -17.25 13.79
CA LYS A 317 9.60 -15.95 13.19
C LYS A 317 8.20 -15.93 12.57
N ILE A 318 7.82 -16.96 11.83
CA ILE A 318 6.48 -17.10 11.25
C ILE A 318 5.43 -17.14 12.35
N THR A 319 5.68 -17.87 13.44
CA THR A 319 4.76 -17.93 14.58
C THR A 319 4.60 -16.56 15.23
N THR A 320 5.71 -15.82 15.44
CA THR A 320 5.64 -14.45 15.98
C THR A 320 4.94 -13.47 15.04
N LEU A 321 5.12 -13.60 13.73
CA LEU A 321 4.45 -12.76 12.74
C LEU A 321 2.95 -13.02 12.70
N ASN A 322 2.53 -14.29 12.71
CA ASN A 322 1.12 -14.64 12.77
C ASN A 322 0.46 -14.09 14.03
N THR A 323 1.11 -14.22 15.20
CA THR A 323 0.56 -13.62 16.43
C THR A 323 0.46 -12.10 16.36
N LEU A 324 1.40 -11.42 15.69
CA LEU A 324 1.36 -9.97 15.51
C LEU A 324 0.24 -9.56 14.53
N ILE A 325 0.05 -10.32 13.45
CA ILE A 325 -1.03 -10.11 12.48
C ILE A 325 -2.40 -10.27 13.17
N ASP A 326 -2.56 -11.32 13.98
CA ASP A 326 -3.80 -11.55 14.73
C ASP A 326 -4.08 -10.39 15.69
N GLN A 327 -3.06 -9.91 16.42
CA GLN A 327 -3.16 -8.74 17.29
C GLN A 327 -3.54 -7.47 16.52
N MET A 328 -2.94 -7.22 15.35
CA MET A 328 -3.27 -6.06 14.53
C MET A 328 -4.70 -6.12 13.98
N ASN A 329 -5.17 -7.30 13.58
CA ASN A 329 -6.54 -7.49 13.12
C ASN A 329 -7.53 -7.26 14.25
N GLU A 330 -7.28 -7.82 15.44
CA GLU A 330 -8.11 -7.57 16.62
C GLU A 330 -8.15 -6.08 16.99
N ASP A 331 -7.01 -5.39 16.95
CA ASP A 331 -6.96 -3.96 17.25
C ASP A 331 -7.67 -3.11 16.19
N HIS A 332 -7.61 -3.51 14.92
CA HIS A 332 -8.36 -2.87 13.84
C HIS A 332 -9.87 -3.03 14.02
N GLU A 333 -10.33 -4.26 14.30
CA GLU A 333 -11.74 -4.55 14.59
C GLU A 333 -12.24 -3.77 15.81
N ARG A 334 -11.44 -3.69 16.88
CA ARG A 334 -11.76 -2.88 18.07
C ARG A 334 -11.85 -1.39 17.73
N ALA A 335 -10.95 -0.86 16.91
CA ALA A 335 -10.97 0.54 16.52
C ALA A 335 -12.21 0.88 15.66
N GLU A 336 -12.55 0.02 14.69
CA GLU A 336 -13.77 0.19 13.91
C GLU A 336 -15.03 0.10 14.79
N GLN A 337 -15.05 -0.84 15.73
CA GLN A 337 -16.19 -1.00 16.63
C GLN A 337 -16.37 0.23 17.51
N ARG A 338 -15.29 0.84 18.03
CA ARG A 338 -15.38 2.10 18.78
C ARG A 338 -15.97 3.23 17.95
N VAL A 339 -15.54 3.39 16.71
CA VAL A 339 -16.09 4.43 15.82
C VAL A 339 -17.56 4.18 15.53
N ARG A 340 -17.96 2.92 15.27
CA ARG A 340 -19.37 2.54 15.09
C ARG A 340 -20.20 2.84 16.33
N ASP A 341 -19.74 2.41 17.50
CA ASP A 341 -20.41 2.63 18.78
C ASP A 341 -20.54 4.14 19.10
N GLU A 342 -19.52 4.95 18.79
CA GLU A 342 -19.54 6.42 18.95
C GLU A 342 -20.57 7.07 18.03
N ILE A 343 -20.67 6.64 16.77
CA ILE A 343 -21.66 7.13 15.81
C ILE A 343 -23.08 6.73 16.25
N GLU A 344 -23.28 5.47 16.68
CA GLU A 344 -24.56 4.98 17.17
C GLU A 344 -25.00 5.73 18.43
N ALA A 345 -24.07 5.97 19.38
CA ALA A 345 -24.33 6.76 20.57
C ALA A 345 -24.73 8.20 20.22
N HIS A 346 -23.98 8.85 19.32
CA HIS A 346 -24.30 10.21 18.87
C HIS A 346 -25.67 10.28 18.18
N ASN A 347 -26.00 9.31 17.32
CA ASN A 347 -27.29 9.25 16.64
C ASN A 347 -28.46 9.00 17.62
N ALA A 348 -28.24 8.18 18.66
CA ALA A 348 -29.22 7.96 19.71
C ALA A 348 -29.47 9.22 20.56
N GLU A 349 -28.41 9.99 20.85
CA GLU A 349 -28.51 11.30 21.51
C GLU A 349 -29.30 12.30 20.66
N LEU A 350 -29.01 12.38 19.35
CA LEU A 350 -29.75 13.22 18.40
C LEU A 350 -31.23 12.81 18.31
N ALA A 351 -31.54 11.52 18.21
CA ALA A 351 -32.92 11.03 18.20
C ALA A 351 -33.68 11.47 19.45
N THR A 352 -33.04 11.35 20.62
CA THR A 352 -33.63 11.74 21.90
C THR A 352 -33.83 13.26 21.97
N SER A 353 -32.87 14.04 21.48
CA SER A 353 -32.96 15.50 21.39
C SER A 353 -34.10 15.94 20.46
N TRP A 354 -34.22 15.34 19.27
CA TRP A 354 -35.22 15.70 18.26
C TRP A 354 -36.64 15.30 18.64
N GLN A 355 -36.80 14.21 19.40
CA GLN A 355 -38.09 13.85 20.02
C GLN A 355 -38.51 14.87 21.08
N ARG A 356 -37.55 15.46 21.80
CA ARG A 356 -37.82 16.48 22.83
C ARG A 356 -37.98 17.88 22.24
N HIS A 357 -37.43 18.14 21.06
CA HIS A 357 -37.38 19.46 20.42
C HIS A 357 -38.73 20.18 20.39
N GLU A 358 -39.81 19.51 19.99
CA GLU A 358 -41.14 20.13 19.93
C GLU A 358 -41.58 20.70 21.29
N LYS A 359 -41.38 19.91 22.36
CA LYS A 359 -41.69 20.31 23.72
C LYS A 359 -40.75 21.40 24.24
N GLU A 360 -39.47 21.31 23.90
CA GLU A 360 -38.46 22.30 24.27
C GLU A 360 -38.71 23.67 23.64
N VAL A 361 -39.10 23.69 22.36
CA VAL A 361 -39.55 24.91 21.66
C VAL A 361 -40.78 25.48 22.38
N GLU A 362 -41.78 24.65 22.70
CA GLU A 362 -42.99 25.10 23.39
C GLU A 362 -42.70 25.75 24.76
N ASP A 363 -41.86 25.11 25.57
CA ASP A 363 -41.49 25.56 26.91
C ASP A 363 -40.63 26.84 26.84
N THR A 364 -39.66 26.89 25.91
CA THR A 364 -38.82 28.08 25.70
C THR A 364 -39.64 29.27 25.26
N LEU A 365 -40.56 29.08 24.30
CA LEU A 365 -41.50 30.11 23.87
C LEU A 365 -42.40 30.59 25.01
N ARG A 366 -42.82 29.70 25.92
CA ARG A 366 -43.61 30.07 27.11
C ARG A 366 -42.81 30.96 28.06
N VAL A 367 -41.53 30.65 28.28
CA VAL A 367 -40.63 31.44 29.12
C VAL A 367 -40.35 32.81 28.49
N ILE A 368 -40.07 32.85 27.19
CA ILE A 368 -39.87 34.11 26.44
C ILE A 368 -41.11 35.00 26.53
N ALA A 369 -42.31 34.43 26.30
CA ALA A 369 -43.57 35.17 26.39
C ALA A 369 -43.75 35.86 27.74
N LYS A 370 -43.53 35.12 28.84
CA LYS A 370 -43.65 35.63 30.22
C LYS A 370 -42.59 36.69 30.52
N ARG A 371 -41.34 36.44 30.13
CA ARG A 371 -40.21 37.33 30.43
C ARG A 371 -40.31 38.67 29.72
N TYR A 372 -40.74 38.67 28.46
CA TYR A 372 -40.80 39.87 27.62
C TYR A 372 -42.20 40.46 27.49
N CYS A 373 -43.17 39.96 28.29
CA CYS A 373 -44.56 40.39 28.27
C CYS A 373 -45.13 40.42 26.83
N ILE A 374 -45.02 39.30 26.12
CA ILE A 374 -45.58 39.10 24.78
C ILE A 374 -46.80 38.21 24.92
N THR A 375 -47.93 38.63 24.33
CA THR A 375 -49.18 37.88 24.37
C THR A 375 -49.06 36.61 23.53
N ARG A 376 -48.98 35.45 24.20
CA ARG A 376 -49.07 34.14 23.57
C ARG A 376 -50.52 33.67 23.62
N CYS A 377 -51.03 33.13 22.53
CA CYS A 377 -52.38 32.56 22.51
C CYS A 377 -52.36 31.16 23.15
N GLU A 378 -53.27 30.92 24.09
CA GLU A 378 -53.45 29.59 24.67
C GLU A 378 -54.28 28.68 23.74
N LYS A 379 -54.21 27.36 23.99
CA LYS A 379 -54.94 26.36 23.20
C LYS A 379 -56.45 26.61 23.32
N GLY A 380 -57.06 27.13 22.25
CA GLY A 380 -58.49 27.48 22.19
C GLY A 380 -58.77 28.98 22.04
N GLU A 381 -57.78 29.85 22.23
CA GLU A 381 -57.91 31.31 22.03
C GLU A 381 -57.68 31.74 20.57
N TYR A 382 -57.12 30.85 19.74
CA TYR A 382 -56.92 31.11 18.32
C TYR A 382 -58.28 31.04 17.58
N PRO A 383 -58.69 32.11 16.88
CA PRO A 383 -60.07 32.26 16.40
C PRO A 383 -60.40 31.47 15.11
N TYR A 384 -59.42 30.80 14.50
CA TYR A 384 -59.59 30.12 13.21
C TYR A 384 -59.43 28.59 13.30
N GLN A 385 -59.94 27.87 12.29
CA GLN A 385 -59.79 26.42 12.21
C GLN A 385 -58.34 26.00 11.95
N GLY A 386 -57.91 24.94 12.65
CA GLY A 386 -56.53 24.47 12.67
C GLY A 386 -55.74 25.24 13.74
N THR A 387 -55.60 24.64 14.91
CA THR A 387 -54.80 25.20 16.01
C THR A 387 -53.32 25.07 15.64
N PRO A 388 -52.58 26.16 15.42
CA PRO A 388 -51.12 26.11 15.29
C PRO A 388 -50.49 25.86 16.66
N ASP A 389 -49.32 25.21 16.71
CA ASP A 389 -48.72 24.77 17.97
C ASP A 389 -48.30 25.93 18.87
N ASN A 390 -47.66 26.95 18.29
CA ASN A 390 -47.30 28.17 19.01
C ASN A 390 -47.72 29.40 18.20
N VAL A 391 -48.49 30.28 18.84
CA VAL A 391 -49.00 31.52 18.21
C VAL A 391 -48.79 32.68 19.17
N PHE A 392 -48.28 33.78 18.63
CA PHE A 392 -48.15 35.05 19.33
C PHE A 392 -49.06 36.09 18.71
N TYR A 393 -49.67 36.92 19.55
CA TYR A 393 -50.47 38.06 19.14
C TYR A 393 -49.67 39.34 19.39
N ILE A 394 -49.24 39.98 18.30
CA ILE A 394 -48.34 41.15 18.31
C ILE A 394 -48.82 42.13 17.24
N GLY A 395 -49.09 43.39 17.62
CA GLY A 395 -49.45 44.45 16.68
C GLY A 395 -50.77 44.19 15.96
N GLY A 396 -51.75 43.57 16.63
CA GLY A 396 -53.04 43.25 16.04
C GLY A 396 -53.06 42.00 15.15
N MET A 397 -51.91 41.34 14.93
CA MET A 397 -51.77 40.18 14.06
C MET A 397 -51.28 38.94 14.82
N TYR A 398 -51.76 37.76 14.40
CA TYR A 398 -51.27 36.47 14.88
C TYR A 398 -50.05 36.04 14.07
N THR A 399 -48.96 35.69 14.75
CA THR A 399 -47.72 35.16 14.16
C THR A 399 -47.54 33.69 14.57
N VAL A 400 -47.32 32.81 13.60
CA VAL A 400 -47.27 31.35 13.80
C VAL A 400 -45.82 30.85 13.87
N PHE A 401 -45.53 30.06 14.91
CA PHE A 401 -44.28 29.34 15.10
C PHE A 401 -44.58 27.84 15.23
N ASP A 402 -44.10 27.05 14.27
CA ASP A 402 -44.36 25.62 14.17
C ASP A 402 -43.04 24.85 14.29
N ALA A 403 -42.92 23.96 15.28
CA ALA A 403 -41.70 23.22 15.50
C ALA A 403 -41.61 22.01 14.55
N LYS A 404 -40.45 21.81 13.93
CA LYS A 404 -40.21 20.70 13.01
C LYS A 404 -38.82 20.12 13.21
N SER A 405 -38.74 18.80 13.36
CA SER A 405 -37.49 18.05 13.50
C SER A 405 -37.43 16.91 12.48
N PRO A 406 -36.23 16.42 12.13
CA PRO A 406 -36.09 15.26 11.27
C PRO A 406 -36.62 14.00 11.98
N LYS A 407 -37.18 13.07 11.20
CA LYS A 407 -37.73 11.81 11.74
C LYS A 407 -36.66 10.77 12.03
N ASN A 408 -35.61 10.72 11.21
CA ASN A 408 -34.53 9.74 11.28
C ASN A 408 -33.16 10.46 11.33
N PRO A 409 -32.32 10.20 12.35
CA PRO A 409 -30.95 10.73 12.44
C PRO A 409 -30.03 10.31 11.30
N GLU A 410 -30.23 9.10 10.77
CA GLU A 410 -29.35 8.53 9.74
C GLU A 410 -29.63 9.10 8.33
N ASP A 411 -30.79 9.69 8.10
CA ASP A 411 -31.22 10.17 6.78
C ASP A 411 -31.72 11.63 6.84
N LEU A 412 -30.76 12.55 6.95
CA LEU A 412 -31.01 14.00 6.91
C LEU A 412 -31.28 14.52 5.49
N ALA A 413 -30.99 13.75 4.44
CA ALA A 413 -31.13 14.20 3.05
C ALA A 413 -32.60 14.48 2.66
N ASN A 414 -33.55 13.82 3.32
CA ASN A 414 -34.98 14.02 3.09
C ASN A 414 -35.58 15.18 3.89
N PHE A 415 -34.83 15.76 4.84
CA PHE A 415 -35.34 16.81 5.72
C PHE A 415 -35.66 18.12 4.98
N PRO A 416 -34.86 18.61 4.02
CA PRO A 416 -35.20 19.81 3.24
C PRO A 416 -36.50 19.67 2.43
N LYS A 417 -36.74 18.48 1.83
CA LYS A 417 -37.99 18.19 1.12
C LYS A 417 -39.17 18.21 2.06
N TYR A 418 -39.01 17.61 3.25
CA TYR A 418 -40.03 17.66 4.29
C TYR A 418 -40.35 19.10 4.72
N LEU A 419 -39.34 19.96 4.92
CA LEU A 419 -39.54 21.38 5.27
C LEU A 419 -40.30 22.13 4.17
N MET A 420 -39.97 21.89 2.90
CA MET A 420 -40.70 22.47 1.77
C MET A 420 -42.19 22.08 1.80
N GLU A 421 -42.50 20.79 1.98
CA GLU A 421 -43.90 20.36 2.11
C GLU A 421 -44.61 20.98 3.32
N GLN A 422 -43.89 21.18 4.44
CA GLN A 422 -44.47 21.84 5.61
C GLN A 422 -44.71 23.33 5.35
N ALA A 423 -43.82 24.02 4.64
CA ALA A 423 -43.99 25.41 4.25
C ALA A 423 -45.22 25.61 3.36
N GLU A 424 -45.47 24.73 2.39
CA GLU A 424 -46.69 24.74 1.58
C GLU A 424 -47.95 24.50 2.42
N LYS A 425 -47.86 23.65 3.45
CA LYS A 425 -48.99 23.38 4.37
C LYS A 425 -49.31 24.57 5.28
N MET A 426 -48.42 25.55 5.44
CA MET A 426 -48.68 26.76 6.25
C MET A 426 -49.73 27.70 5.62
N ILE A 427 -50.12 27.48 4.36
CA ILE A 427 -51.21 28.21 3.71
C ILE A 427 -52.52 28.13 4.51
N LYS A 428 -52.76 27.05 5.27
CA LYS A 428 -53.96 26.90 6.09
C LYS A 428 -54.11 28.00 7.16
N TYR A 429 -52.99 28.56 7.63
CA TYR A 429 -53.00 29.63 8.63
C TYR A 429 -52.94 31.00 7.97
N CYS A 430 -52.06 31.16 6.97
CA CYS A 430 -51.78 32.45 6.33
C CYS A 430 -52.91 32.97 5.42
N LYS A 431 -53.97 32.19 5.18
CA LYS A 431 -55.18 32.63 4.45
C LYS A 431 -55.98 33.71 5.18
N ASN A 432 -55.92 33.75 6.51
CA ASN A 432 -56.73 34.64 7.31
C ASN A 432 -56.13 36.06 7.34
N GLU A 433 -56.97 37.10 7.34
CA GLU A 433 -56.53 38.50 7.26
C GLU A 433 -55.74 38.97 8.50
N ASN A 434 -56.11 38.49 9.68
CA ASN A 434 -55.45 38.87 10.94
C ASN A 434 -54.24 37.99 11.28
N VAL A 435 -53.76 37.18 10.34
CA VAL A 435 -52.56 36.35 10.50
C VAL A 435 -51.45 36.95 9.65
N ARG A 436 -50.28 37.13 10.24
CA ARG A 436 -49.10 37.66 9.54
C ARG A 436 -48.76 36.72 8.37
N LYS A 437 -48.39 37.32 7.23
CA LYS A 437 -47.95 36.57 6.03
C LYS A 437 -46.54 35.98 6.17
N ASP A 438 -45.88 36.23 7.30
CA ASP A 438 -44.60 35.64 7.67
C ASP A 438 -44.87 34.53 8.70
N ALA A 439 -44.58 33.28 8.32
CA ALA A 439 -44.68 32.11 9.20
C ALA A 439 -43.30 31.52 9.47
N PHE A 440 -43.11 30.92 10.65
CA PHE A 440 -41.80 30.44 11.10
C PHE A 440 -41.83 28.94 11.40
N LEU A 441 -40.96 28.18 10.73
CA LEU A 441 -40.67 26.78 11.05
C LEU A 441 -39.43 26.74 11.96
N VAL A 442 -39.58 26.24 13.18
CA VAL A 442 -38.51 26.20 14.19
C VAL A 442 -37.83 24.83 14.18
N ILE A 443 -36.57 24.77 13.73
CA ILE A 443 -35.78 23.54 13.62
C ILE A 443 -34.71 23.42 14.73
N PRO A 444 -34.25 22.20 15.06
CA PRO A 444 -33.11 22.02 15.95
C PRO A 444 -31.84 22.61 15.32
N GLY A 445 -30.97 23.22 16.14
CA GLY A 445 -29.67 23.72 15.67
C GLY A 445 -28.81 22.62 15.04
N SER A 446 -28.85 21.40 15.58
CA SER A 446 -28.13 20.23 15.04
C SER A 446 -28.59 19.80 13.64
N ALA A 447 -29.78 20.23 13.20
CA ALA A 447 -30.34 19.91 11.88
C ALA A 447 -30.21 21.07 10.89
N ALA A 448 -29.65 22.22 11.32
CA ALA A 448 -29.51 23.40 10.47
C ALA A 448 -28.52 23.17 9.32
N ASP A 449 -27.42 22.45 9.55
CA ASP A 449 -26.38 22.17 8.54
C ASP A 449 -26.90 21.33 7.37
N ALA A 450 -27.96 20.55 7.58
CA ALA A 450 -28.60 19.76 6.53
C ALA A 450 -29.58 20.57 5.65
N VAL A 451 -29.82 21.85 5.97
CA VAL A 451 -30.79 22.72 5.29
C VAL A 451 -30.04 23.83 4.55
N GLU A 452 -30.20 23.88 3.22
CA GLU A 452 -29.61 24.95 2.40
C GLU A 452 -30.55 26.15 2.24
N THR A 453 -31.86 25.91 2.21
CA THR A 453 -32.89 26.93 1.96
C THR A 453 -33.62 27.30 3.24
N PHE A 454 -33.40 28.53 3.73
CA PHE A 454 -34.04 29.02 4.96
C PHE A 454 -35.25 29.93 4.71
N VAL A 455 -35.54 30.27 3.45
CA VAL A 455 -36.66 31.14 3.08
C VAL A 455 -37.41 30.53 1.92
N TYR A 456 -38.70 30.30 2.11
CA TYR A 456 -39.63 29.86 1.07
C TYR A 456 -40.60 30.99 0.74
N PRO A 457 -40.30 31.81 -0.28
CA PRO A 457 -41.22 32.86 -0.75
C PRO A 457 -42.35 32.22 -1.55
N LEU A 458 -43.53 32.13 -0.96
CA LEU A 458 -44.74 31.65 -1.62
C LEU A 458 -45.59 32.86 -2.02
N ALA A 459 -46.51 32.69 -2.98
CA ALA A 459 -47.19 33.82 -3.63
C ALA A 459 -47.85 34.80 -2.66
N ASP A 460 -48.56 34.29 -1.64
CA ASP A 460 -49.34 35.09 -0.70
C ASP A 460 -48.69 35.23 0.68
N TYR A 461 -47.60 34.49 0.96
CA TYR A 461 -46.97 34.40 2.28
C TYR A 461 -45.53 33.87 2.18
N THR A 462 -44.69 34.21 3.15
CA THR A 462 -43.29 33.74 3.22
C THR A 462 -43.11 32.86 4.44
N VAL A 463 -42.44 31.72 4.26
CA VAL A 463 -42.09 30.82 5.37
C VAL A 463 -40.59 30.89 5.61
N TYR A 464 -40.22 31.22 6.85
CA TYR A 464 -38.85 31.26 7.32
C TYR A 464 -38.53 30.01 8.13
N VAL A 465 -37.46 29.31 7.79
CA VAL A 465 -36.89 28.25 8.62
C VAL A 465 -35.89 28.89 9.55
N ILE A 466 -36.09 28.73 10.86
CA ILE A 466 -35.28 29.37 11.89
C ILE A 466 -34.87 28.34 12.96
N THR A 467 -33.74 28.58 13.61
CA THR A 467 -33.35 27.82 14.81
C THR A 467 -33.97 28.43 16.06
N LEU A 468 -33.96 27.69 17.17
CA LEU A 468 -34.52 28.14 18.44
C LEU A 468 -33.90 29.46 18.94
N ASP A 469 -32.61 29.67 18.69
CA ASP A 469 -31.88 30.88 19.12
C ASP A 469 -32.35 32.15 18.41
N ALA A 470 -32.86 32.04 17.18
CA ALA A 470 -33.34 33.16 16.38
C ALA A 470 -34.74 33.65 16.82
N VAL A 471 -35.48 32.80 17.54
CA VAL A 471 -36.87 33.08 17.94
C VAL A 471 -36.99 34.32 18.83
N LEU A 472 -36.08 34.49 19.80
CA LEU A 472 -36.11 35.63 20.72
C LEU A 472 -35.85 36.97 19.98
N PRO A 473 -34.78 37.11 19.19
CA PRO A 473 -34.55 38.30 18.36
C PRO A 473 -35.75 38.63 17.46
N ILE A 474 -36.36 37.63 16.82
CA ILE A 474 -37.53 37.83 15.94
C ILE A 474 -38.71 38.38 16.75
N LEU A 475 -39.04 37.78 17.89
CA LEU A 475 -40.14 38.24 18.73
C LEU A 475 -39.91 39.66 19.27
N GLN A 476 -38.68 40.00 19.64
CA GLN A 476 -38.32 41.36 20.05
C GLN A 476 -38.42 42.36 18.90
N MET A 477 -37.97 41.98 17.70
CA MET A 477 -38.12 42.77 16.49
C MET A 477 -39.61 43.01 16.18
N LEU A 478 -40.44 41.97 16.21
CA LEU A 478 -41.88 42.09 15.96
C LEU A 478 -42.57 42.99 16.98
N LYS A 479 -42.20 42.90 18.26
CA LYS A 479 -42.72 43.79 19.31
C LYS A 479 -42.24 45.23 19.14
N THR A 480 -41.02 45.41 18.65
CA THR A 480 -40.47 46.72 18.32
C THR A 480 -41.20 47.31 17.11
N LEU A 481 -41.48 46.50 16.08
CA LEU A 481 -42.31 46.89 14.94
C LEU A 481 -43.74 47.24 15.36
N GLU A 482 -44.34 46.53 16.31
CA GLU A 482 -45.63 46.91 16.91
C GLU A 482 -45.57 48.32 17.54
N ALA A 483 -44.44 48.70 18.16
CA ALA A 483 -44.25 50.06 18.68
C ALA A 483 -44.07 51.11 17.57
N TYR A 484 -43.54 50.72 16.41
CA TYR A 484 -43.38 51.57 15.22
C TYR A 484 -44.64 51.67 14.36
N ASP A 485 -45.50 50.64 14.34
CA ASP A 485 -46.80 50.61 13.67
C ASP A 485 -47.84 51.51 14.37
N PHE A 486 -47.50 52.11 15.51
CA PHE A 486 -48.16 53.33 15.93
C PHE A 486 -47.85 54.42 14.91
N ALA A 487 -48.80 54.64 14.00
CA ALA A 487 -48.85 55.72 13.02
C ALA A 487 -48.50 57.11 13.60
N GLU A 488 -48.49 57.27 14.92
CA GLU A 488 -48.02 58.43 15.69
C GLU A 488 -46.51 58.75 15.58
N GLN A 489 -45.67 57.87 14.99
CA GLN A 489 -44.26 58.17 14.72
C GLN A 489 -43.96 58.67 13.29
N LEU A 490 -44.89 58.57 12.32
CA LEU A 490 -44.75 59.39 11.12
C LEU A 490 -44.94 60.85 11.54
N SER A 491 -43.98 61.70 11.17
CA SER A 491 -44.19 63.15 11.31
C SER A 491 -45.53 63.52 10.65
N PRO A 492 -46.27 64.50 11.19
CA PRO A 492 -47.51 64.97 10.55
C PRO A 492 -47.30 65.29 9.06
N GLU A 493 -46.10 65.72 8.67
CA GLU A 493 -45.71 66.01 7.30
C GLU A 493 -45.59 64.76 6.42
N ASP A 494 -44.99 63.69 6.91
CA ASP A 494 -44.82 62.47 6.11
C ASP A 494 -46.15 61.73 5.95
N ARG A 495 -47.03 61.82 6.96
CA ARG A 495 -48.41 61.34 6.87
C ARG A 495 -49.19 62.10 5.80
N ASP A 496 -49.08 63.43 5.77
CA ASP A 496 -49.71 64.28 4.76
C ASP A 496 -49.16 64.01 3.35
N LYS A 497 -47.85 63.80 3.18
CA LYS A 497 -47.23 63.41 1.90
C LYS A 497 -47.77 62.06 1.42
N LEU A 498 -47.84 61.05 2.28
CA LEU A 498 -48.36 59.72 1.93
C LEU A 498 -49.85 59.79 1.55
N CYS A 499 -50.66 60.52 2.32
CA CYS A 499 -52.07 60.75 2.00
C CYS A 499 -52.25 61.48 0.68
N LYS A 500 -51.43 62.50 0.38
CA LYS A 500 -51.44 63.20 -0.92
C LYS A 500 -51.05 62.27 -2.07
N TYR A 501 -50.03 61.44 -1.88
CA TYR A 501 -49.59 60.49 -2.91
C TYR A 501 -50.66 59.42 -3.19
N ILE A 502 -51.18 58.76 -2.15
CA ILE A 502 -52.26 57.77 -2.28
C ILE A 502 -53.52 58.42 -2.85
N GLY A 503 -53.83 59.65 -2.43
CA GLY A 503 -54.93 60.44 -2.97
C GLY A 503 -54.78 60.69 -4.48
N LYS A 504 -53.58 61.11 -4.91
CA LYS A 504 -53.26 61.34 -6.33
C LYS A 504 -53.33 60.05 -7.14
N LEU A 505 -52.78 58.94 -6.62
CA LEU A 505 -52.85 57.62 -7.25
C LEU A 505 -54.31 57.16 -7.39
N SER A 506 -55.08 57.19 -6.30
CA SER A 506 -56.50 56.79 -6.28
C SER A 506 -57.32 57.63 -7.25
N HIS A 507 -57.10 58.94 -7.28
CA HIS A 507 -57.78 59.83 -8.22
C HIS A 507 -57.42 59.51 -9.68
N THR A 508 -56.14 59.32 -9.98
CA THR A 508 -55.66 58.99 -11.34
C THR A 508 -56.21 57.66 -11.81
N ALA A 509 -56.21 56.63 -10.95
CA ALA A 509 -56.80 55.33 -11.25
C ALA A 509 -58.31 55.41 -11.50
N LYS A 510 -59.07 56.10 -10.64
CA LYS A 510 -60.50 56.35 -10.84
C LYS A 510 -60.77 57.07 -12.16
N ARG A 511 -59.96 58.09 -12.48
CA ARG A 511 -60.11 58.83 -13.73
C ARG A 511 -59.81 57.99 -14.96
N LYS A 512 -58.78 57.12 -14.90
CA LYS A 512 -58.48 56.17 -15.99
C LYS A 512 -59.64 55.21 -16.23
N VAL A 513 -60.18 54.61 -15.17
CA VAL A 513 -61.37 53.73 -15.27
C VAL A 513 -62.56 54.46 -15.88
N GLN A 514 -62.81 55.70 -15.47
CA GLN A 514 -63.88 56.52 -16.04
C GLN A 514 -63.66 56.80 -17.54
N ILE A 515 -62.45 57.19 -17.94
CA ILE A 515 -62.11 57.45 -19.34
C ILE A 515 -62.26 56.19 -20.18
N ASP A 516 -61.75 55.05 -19.70
CA ASP A 516 -61.85 53.77 -20.40
C ASP A 516 -63.30 53.33 -20.54
N THR A 517 -64.11 53.52 -19.49
CA THR A 517 -65.55 53.23 -19.53
C THR A 517 -66.25 54.11 -20.56
N TYR A 518 -65.93 55.40 -20.58
CA TYR A 518 -66.49 56.35 -21.54
C TYR A 518 -66.11 55.99 -22.99
N LEU A 519 -64.81 55.80 -23.26
CA LEU A 519 -64.33 55.41 -24.59
C LEU A 519 -64.90 54.06 -25.02
N SER A 520 -65.03 53.10 -24.11
CA SER A 520 -65.69 51.81 -24.41
C SER A 520 -67.15 52.00 -24.81
N GLN A 521 -67.88 52.90 -24.16
CA GLN A 521 -69.27 53.22 -24.52
C GLN A 521 -69.35 53.88 -25.90
N GLU A 522 -68.47 54.84 -26.19
CA GLU A 522 -68.40 55.49 -27.51
C GLU A 522 -68.04 54.48 -28.61
N PHE A 523 -67.03 53.61 -28.38
CA PHE A 523 -66.68 52.55 -29.34
C PHE A 523 -67.85 51.61 -29.60
N VAL A 524 -68.58 51.19 -28.57
CA VAL A 524 -69.77 50.36 -28.73
C VAL A 524 -70.88 51.10 -29.50
N SER A 525 -71.04 52.41 -29.29
CA SER A 525 -72.00 53.21 -30.06
C SER A 525 -71.64 53.27 -31.54
N VAL A 526 -70.38 53.56 -31.87
CA VAL A 526 -69.88 53.59 -33.25
C VAL A 526 -70.02 52.21 -33.91
N LEU A 527 -69.70 51.12 -33.18
CA LEU A 527 -69.90 49.76 -33.69
C LEU A 527 -71.38 49.44 -33.95
N ARG A 528 -72.30 49.93 -33.11
CA ARG A 528 -73.75 49.80 -33.34
C ARG A 528 -74.19 50.60 -34.56
N GLU A 529 -73.68 51.81 -34.76
CA GLU A 529 -73.98 52.61 -35.95
C GLU A 529 -73.41 51.94 -37.22
N ALA A 530 -72.21 51.35 -37.14
CA ALA A 530 -71.63 50.56 -38.23
C ALA A 530 -72.45 49.30 -38.56
N SER A 531 -73.14 48.71 -37.58
CA SER A 531 -74.04 47.56 -37.83
C SER A 531 -75.32 47.91 -38.62
N ALA A 532 -75.59 49.20 -38.86
CA ALA A 532 -76.68 49.66 -39.73
C ALA A 532 -76.28 49.75 -41.22
N LEU A 533 -75.06 49.32 -41.59
CA LEU A 533 -74.59 49.29 -42.97
C LEU A 533 -75.29 48.21 -43.81
N PRO A 534 -75.41 48.39 -45.14
CA PRO A 534 -75.96 47.36 -46.03
C PRO A 534 -75.21 46.02 -45.94
N GLU A 535 -75.93 44.92 -46.13
CA GLU A 535 -75.48 43.55 -45.86
C GLU A 535 -74.22 43.12 -46.64
N GLU A 536 -73.94 43.76 -47.79
CA GLU A 536 -72.72 43.52 -48.58
C GLU A 536 -71.46 44.05 -47.88
N PHE A 537 -71.52 45.26 -47.30
CA PHE A 537 -70.39 45.84 -46.56
C PHE A 537 -70.18 45.14 -45.21
N ALA A 538 -71.26 44.73 -44.55
CA ALA A 538 -71.18 44.00 -43.28
C ALA A 538 -70.38 42.69 -43.41
N LYS A 539 -70.60 41.91 -44.48
CA LYS A 539 -69.86 40.66 -44.74
C LYS A 539 -68.37 40.90 -45.03
N GLU A 540 -68.05 42.00 -45.70
CA GLU A 540 -66.66 42.34 -46.01
C GLU A 540 -65.91 42.85 -44.76
N ILE A 541 -66.57 43.65 -43.92
CA ILE A 541 -66.07 44.08 -42.61
C ILE A 541 -65.81 42.87 -41.70
N GLU A 542 -66.74 41.93 -41.61
CA GLU A 542 -66.59 40.70 -40.81
C GLU A 542 -65.37 39.88 -41.28
N ARG A 543 -65.15 39.79 -42.59
CA ARG A 543 -63.97 39.11 -43.14
C ARG A 543 -62.66 39.80 -42.73
N TYR A 544 -62.60 41.14 -42.75
CA TYR A 544 -61.41 41.89 -42.30
C TYR A 544 -61.20 41.78 -40.78
N GLU A 545 -62.27 41.81 -39.99
CA GLU A 545 -62.21 41.62 -38.54
C GLU A 545 -61.68 40.23 -38.18
N GLN A 546 -62.15 39.16 -38.82
CA GLN A 546 -61.67 37.79 -38.62
C GLN A 546 -60.21 37.59 -39.06
N GLN A 547 -59.73 38.39 -40.02
CA GLN A 547 -58.34 38.36 -40.48
C GLN A 547 -57.40 39.20 -39.61
N SER A 548 -57.92 40.18 -38.87
CA SER A 548 -57.14 41.04 -37.99
C SER A 548 -56.90 40.37 -36.63
N LYS A 549 -55.65 40.03 -36.34
CA LYS A 549 -55.25 39.56 -35.00
C LYS A 549 -54.67 40.73 -34.19
N LEU A 550 -55.38 41.12 -33.14
CA LEU A 550 -54.85 42.04 -32.15
C LEU A 550 -54.00 41.26 -31.14
N ASN A 551 -52.68 41.43 -31.18
CA ASN A 551 -51.78 40.89 -30.16
C ASN A 551 -51.76 41.84 -28.96
N THR A 552 -52.57 41.56 -27.93
CA THR A 552 -52.39 42.22 -26.64
C THR A 552 -51.08 41.76 -25.99
N PRO A 553 -50.33 42.65 -25.33
CA PRO A 553 -49.15 42.24 -24.57
C PRO A 553 -49.52 41.13 -23.56
N PRO A 554 -48.84 39.97 -23.59
CA PRO A 554 -49.15 38.88 -22.66
C PRO A 554 -48.79 39.28 -21.23
N GLU A 555 -49.62 38.89 -20.27
CA GLU A 555 -49.40 39.12 -18.83
C GLU A 555 -48.05 38.49 -18.39
N LYS A 556 -47.05 39.32 -18.10
CA LYS A 556 -45.73 38.87 -17.63
C LYS A 556 -45.77 38.67 -16.12
N ARG A 557 -46.21 37.50 -15.65
CA ARG A 557 -46.40 37.21 -14.20
C ARG A 557 -45.13 37.21 -13.32
N ALA A 558 -43.93 37.21 -13.91
CA ALA A 558 -42.67 37.12 -13.17
C ALA A 558 -41.62 38.20 -13.50
N LYS A 559 -41.84 39.03 -14.54
CA LYS A 559 -40.89 40.09 -14.91
C LYS A 559 -41.42 41.42 -14.40
N LEU A 560 -40.64 42.09 -13.56
CA LEU A 560 -40.90 43.47 -13.18
C LEU A 560 -40.92 44.33 -14.45
N ILE A 561 -41.98 45.11 -14.66
CA ILE A 561 -42.04 46.08 -15.75
C ILE A 561 -41.29 47.32 -15.23
N ALA A 562 -40.10 47.57 -15.77
CA ALA A 562 -39.32 48.73 -15.37
C ALA A 562 -40.01 50.02 -15.84
N ILE A 563 -39.84 51.11 -15.09
CA ILE A 563 -40.39 52.42 -15.46
C ILE A 563 -39.76 52.90 -16.78
N GLU A 564 -38.48 52.58 -16.98
CA GLU A 564 -37.71 52.88 -18.19
C GLU A 564 -38.29 52.20 -19.43
N ASP A 565 -38.79 50.96 -19.30
CA ASP A 565 -39.43 50.23 -20.40
C ASP A 565 -40.74 50.94 -20.81
N ILE A 566 -41.56 51.34 -19.82
CA ILE A 566 -42.81 52.07 -20.07
C ILE A 566 -42.51 53.46 -20.67
N SER A 567 -41.48 54.15 -20.18
CA SER A 567 -41.09 55.47 -20.70
C SER A 567 -40.59 55.37 -22.14
N SER A 568 -39.80 54.34 -22.46
CA SER A 568 -39.35 54.07 -23.83
C SER A 568 -40.53 53.77 -24.76
N ASP A 569 -41.51 52.98 -24.31
CA ASP A 569 -42.72 52.69 -25.07
C ASP A 569 -43.54 53.97 -25.32
N VAL A 570 -43.69 54.82 -24.30
CA VAL A 570 -44.38 56.13 -24.43
C VAL A 570 -43.63 57.05 -25.40
N GLU A 571 -42.30 57.16 -25.29
CA GLU A 571 -41.48 57.95 -26.22
C GLU A 571 -41.52 57.41 -27.66
N GLN A 572 -41.65 56.09 -27.82
CA GLN A 572 -41.85 55.48 -29.13
C GLN A 572 -43.21 55.85 -29.71
N VAL A 573 -44.29 55.74 -28.91
CA VAL A 573 -45.64 56.16 -29.34
C VAL A 573 -45.68 57.65 -29.68
N GLU A 574 -45.04 58.51 -28.89
CA GLU A 574 -44.96 59.94 -29.19
C GLU A 574 -44.19 60.22 -30.50
N ARG A 575 -43.08 59.52 -30.74
CA ARG A 575 -42.33 59.61 -32.01
C ARG A 575 -43.14 59.11 -33.20
N ASP A 576 -43.89 58.03 -33.03
CA ASP A 576 -44.77 57.51 -34.07
C ASP A 576 -45.88 58.52 -34.39
N ILE A 577 -46.55 59.09 -33.39
CA ILE A 577 -47.55 60.15 -33.59
C ILE A 577 -46.96 61.33 -34.39
N LEU A 578 -45.76 61.80 -34.02
CA LEU A 578 -45.07 62.89 -34.72
C LEU A 578 -44.63 62.51 -36.14
N GLY A 579 -44.30 61.23 -36.37
CA GLY A 579 -43.99 60.69 -37.69
C GLY A 579 -45.20 60.69 -38.63
N TRP A 580 -46.39 60.37 -38.12
CA TRP A 580 -47.64 60.35 -38.91
C TRP A 580 -48.08 61.75 -39.32
N SER A 581 -47.92 62.76 -38.44
CA SER A 581 -48.16 64.17 -38.79
C SER A 581 -47.25 64.67 -39.93
N ARG A 582 -46.06 64.07 -40.12
CA ARG A 582 -45.11 64.45 -41.17
C ARG A 582 -45.44 63.81 -42.53
N VAL A 583 -46.15 62.68 -42.55
CA VAL A 583 -46.57 62.01 -43.79
C VAL A 583 -47.79 62.71 -44.40
N GLU A 584 -48.69 63.28 -43.60
CA GLU A 584 -49.82 64.08 -44.09
C GLU A 584 -49.37 65.35 -44.83
N GLU A 585 -48.24 65.95 -44.45
CA GLU A 585 -47.69 67.12 -45.15
C GLU A 585 -47.05 66.81 -46.52
N HIS A 586 -46.80 65.55 -46.86
CA HIS A 586 -46.15 65.16 -48.13
C HIS A 586 -47.08 64.34 -49.06
N GLY A 587 -48.31 64.06 -48.63
CA GLY A 587 -49.35 63.39 -49.43
C GLY A 587 -50.36 64.34 -50.11
N VAL A 588 -50.21 65.66 -49.94
CA VAL A 588 -50.97 66.68 -50.67
C VAL A 588 -50.04 67.39 -51.65
N SER A 589 -49.70 66.70 -52.74
CA SER A 589 -49.18 67.28 -53.99
C SER A 589 -49.70 66.51 -55.19
#